data_AF-A0A6A0I1D7-F1
#
_entry.id   AF-A0A6A0I1D7-F1
#
_cell.length_a   1.000
_cell.length_b   1.000
_cell.length_c   1.000
_cell.angle_alpha   90.00
_cell.angle_beta   90.00
_cell.angle_gamma   90.00
#
_symmetry.space_group_name_H-M   'P 1'
#
loop_
_entity.id
_entity.type
_entity.pdbx_description
1 polymer ?
#
loop_
_entity_poly.entity_id
_entity_poly.type
_entity_poly.pdbx_seq_one_letter_code
_entity_poly.pdbx_strand_id
1 'polypeptide(L)'
;MKLKTILTLAVLCFTLTSVTTAQQSDDHEAVRQAVLDYVEGIYEVQPDRIERSVSRELAKVGYWREKDGGTYSESRMSFEQLVEVAKNWNKKGRVDPKTALKEVVIYEIVDQTATVKLRAHWGIDYMHLAKKEGKWLIMNVLWQSPPPQDVK
;
A
#
# COMPACT_ATOMS: atom_id res chain seq x y z
N MET A 1 55.07 -18.29 15.45
CA MET A 1 53.73 -18.36 16.08
C MET A 1 52.88 -17.09 15.92
N LYS A 2 53.02 -16.28 14.85
CA LYS A 2 52.31 -14.98 14.71
C LYS A 2 51.70 -14.67 13.33
N LEU A 3 51.67 -15.64 12.39
CA LEU A 3 51.15 -15.38 11.04
C LEU A 3 49.80 -16.07 10.75
N LYS A 4 49.40 -17.06 11.56
CA LYS A 4 48.13 -17.79 11.38
C LYS A 4 46.91 -17.06 11.95
N THR A 5 47.10 -16.09 12.84
CA THR A 5 46.01 -15.35 13.50
C THR A 5 45.48 -14.19 12.65
N ILE A 6 46.26 -13.70 11.68
CA ILE A 6 45.87 -12.55 10.84
C ILE A 6 44.93 -12.98 9.71
N LEU A 7 45.00 -14.24 9.26
CA LEU A 7 44.14 -14.74 8.18
C LEU A 7 42.69 -14.99 8.61
N THR A 8 42.44 -15.22 9.90
CA THR A 8 41.08 -15.51 10.42
C THR A 8 40.24 -14.25 10.60
N LEU A 9 40.86 -13.06 10.68
CA LEU A 9 40.13 -11.80 10.91
C LEU A 9 39.62 -11.16 9.60
N ALA A 10 40.19 -11.52 8.45
CA ALA A 10 39.76 -11.01 7.14
C ALA A 10 38.49 -11.68 6.60
N VAL A 11 38.15 -12.89 7.07
CA VAL A 11 36.99 -13.66 6.58
C VAL A 11 35.67 -13.24 7.26
N LEU A 12 35.73 -12.55 8.40
CA LEU A 12 34.52 -12.14 9.14
C LEU A 12 33.89 -10.83 8.62
N CYS A 13 34.58 -10.07 7.77
CA CYS A 13 34.06 -8.78 7.26
C CYS A 13 33.25 -8.87 5.96
N PHE A 14 33.13 -10.05 5.33
CA PHE A 14 32.47 -10.19 4.02
C PHE A 14 31.01 -10.68 4.06
N THR A 15 30.43 -10.90 5.25
CA THR A 15 29.07 -11.47 5.40
C THR A 15 27.98 -10.43 5.66
N LEU A 16 28.33 -9.14 5.81
CA LEU A 16 27.38 -8.09 6.21
C LEU A 16 26.59 -7.48 5.03
N THR A 17 26.99 -7.69 3.77
CA THR A 17 26.34 -7.05 2.62
C THR A 17 25.10 -7.78 2.12
N SER A 18 24.97 -9.10 2.36
CA SER A 18 23.84 -9.89 1.85
C SER A 18 22.52 -9.67 2.61
N VAL A 19 22.58 -9.21 3.86
CA VAL A 19 21.39 -9.02 4.71
C VAL A 19 20.55 -7.84 4.22
N THR A 20 21.19 -6.76 3.77
CA THR A 20 20.50 -5.53 3.34
C THR A 20 19.67 -5.75 2.07
N THR A 21 20.18 -6.51 1.10
CA THR A 21 19.47 -6.76 -0.16
C THR A 21 18.26 -7.68 0.01
N ALA A 22 18.37 -8.69 0.89
CA ALA A 22 17.27 -9.60 1.20
C ALA A 22 16.15 -8.90 1.99
N GLN A 23 16.52 -8.08 2.98
CA GLN A 23 15.55 -7.28 3.74
C GLN A 23 14.78 -6.32 2.82
N GLN A 24 15.46 -5.69 1.85
CA GLN A 24 14.84 -4.77 0.91
C GLN A 24 13.87 -5.47 -0.07
N SER A 25 14.20 -6.67 -0.56
CA SER A 25 13.26 -7.45 -1.39
C SER A 25 12.02 -7.88 -0.60
N ASP A 26 12.20 -8.27 0.67
CA ASP A 26 11.12 -8.70 1.53
C ASP A 26 10.19 -7.53 1.90
N ASP A 27 10.75 -6.35 2.16
CA ASP A 27 9.97 -5.14 2.44
C ASP A 27 9.21 -4.65 1.20
N HIS A 28 9.81 -4.75 0.01
CA HIS A 28 9.12 -4.42 -1.23
C HIS A 28 7.88 -5.28 -1.45
N GLU A 29 8.00 -6.60 -1.26
CA GLU A 29 6.85 -7.50 -1.39
C GLU A 29 5.82 -7.28 -0.28
N ALA A 30 6.26 -7.06 0.97
CA ALA A 30 5.34 -6.82 2.08
C ALA A 30 4.55 -5.51 1.93
N VAL A 31 5.19 -4.42 1.46
CA VAL A 31 4.51 -3.15 1.11
C VAL A 31 3.52 -3.38 -0.03
N ARG A 32 3.93 -4.09 -1.08
CA ARG A 32 3.06 -4.42 -2.20
C ARG A 32 1.84 -5.22 -1.74
N GLN A 33 2.03 -6.24 -0.91
CA GLN A 33 0.96 -7.09 -0.39
C GLN A 33 -0.02 -6.32 0.48
N ALA A 34 0.44 -5.38 1.32
CA ALA A 34 -0.45 -4.52 2.10
C ALA A 34 -1.37 -3.68 1.19
N VAL A 35 -0.84 -3.14 0.09
CA VAL A 35 -1.61 -2.35 -0.89
C VAL A 35 -2.58 -3.24 -1.68
N LEU A 36 -2.17 -4.45 -2.04
CA LEU A 36 -3.03 -5.44 -2.68
C LEU A 36 -4.17 -5.88 -1.76
N ASP A 37 -3.89 -6.13 -0.48
CA ASP A 37 -4.90 -6.47 0.52
C ASP A 37 -5.95 -5.37 0.67
N TYR A 38 -5.52 -4.11 0.62
CA TYR A 38 -6.44 -2.98 0.65
C TYR A 38 -7.39 -2.97 -0.56
N VAL A 39 -6.87 -3.07 -1.79
CA VAL A 39 -7.71 -2.96 -3.00
C VAL A 39 -8.53 -4.22 -3.23
N GLU A 40 -7.95 -5.41 -3.02
CA GLU A 40 -8.62 -6.69 -3.16
C GLU A 40 -9.62 -6.94 -2.04
N GLY A 41 -9.37 -6.46 -0.83
CA GLY A 41 -10.35 -6.49 0.26
C GLY A 41 -11.65 -5.79 -0.12
N ILE A 42 -11.57 -4.69 -0.86
CA ILE A 42 -12.74 -3.94 -1.34
C ILE A 42 -13.39 -4.63 -2.54
N TYR A 43 -12.59 -5.12 -3.50
CA TYR A 43 -13.12 -5.80 -4.69
C TYR A 43 -13.75 -7.15 -4.36
N GLU A 44 -13.11 -7.97 -3.53
CA GLU A 44 -13.55 -9.32 -3.20
C GLU A 44 -14.53 -9.37 -2.02
N VAL A 45 -14.89 -8.21 -1.45
CA VAL A 45 -15.78 -8.10 -0.30
C VAL A 45 -15.25 -8.84 0.94
N GLN A 46 -13.96 -8.66 1.23
CA GLN A 46 -13.23 -9.33 2.30
C GLN A 46 -12.66 -8.30 3.30
N PRO A 47 -13.45 -7.86 4.30
CA PRO A 47 -13.02 -6.84 5.26
C PRO A 47 -11.77 -7.22 6.06
N ASP A 48 -11.55 -8.50 6.35
CA ASP A 48 -10.37 -8.99 7.10
C ASP A 48 -9.04 -8.61 6.41
N ARG A 49 -9.07 -8.41 5.08
CA ARG A 49 -7.90 -7.91 4.34
C ARG A 49 -7.60 -6.45 4.67
N ILE A 50 -8.61 -5.61 4.93
CA ILE A 50 -8.41 -4.25 5.43
C ILE A 50 -7.82 -4.31 6.83
N GLU A 51 -8.37 -5.15 7.69
CA GLU A 51 -7.93 -5.24 9.09
C GLU A 51 -6.47 -5.65 9.23
N ARG A 52 -5.96 -6.48 8.31
CA ARG A 52 -4.54 -6.87 8.32
C ARG A 52 -3.62 -5.88 7.61
N SER A 53 -4.11 -4.99 6.76
CA SER A 53 -3.24 -4.14 5.91
C SER A 53 -3.30 -2.65 6.24
N VAL A 54 -4.30 -2.21 6.99
CA VAL A 54 -4.53 -0.80 7.30
C VAL A 54 -4.45 -0.56 8.80
N SER A 55 -3.81 0.53 9.20
CA SER A 55 -3.76 0.93 10.60
C SER A 55 -5.13 1.37 11.10
N ARG A 56 -5.45 1.04 12.37
CA ARG A 56 -6.64 1.56 13.05
C ARG A 56 -6.63 3.09 13.19
N GLU A 57 -5.44 3.70 13.11
CA GLU A 57 -5.23 5.15 13.15
C GLU A 57 -5.30 5.80 11.75
N LEU A 58 -5.96 5.15 10.78
CA LEU A 58 -6.04 5.60 9.38
C LEU A 58 -6.47 7.08 9.28
N ALA A 59 -5.65 7.88 8.60
CA ALA A 59 -6.06 9.18 8.09
C ALA A 59 -6.34 9.09 6.58
N LYS A 60 -7.63 9.05 6.21
CA LYS A 60 -8.05 9.02 4.79
C LYS A 60 -8.85 10.24 4.41
N VAL A 61 -8.37 10.97 3.40
CA VAL A 61 -9.01 12.15 2.80
C VAL A 61 -9.18 11.89 1.31
N GLY A 62 -10.31 12.32 0.77
CA GLY A 62 -10.73 12.06 -0.59
C GLY A 62 -11.32 13.24 -1.30
N TYR A 63 -11.05 13.35 -2.59
CA TYR A 63 -11.68 14.32 -3.48
C TYR A 63 -12.48 13.59 -4.57
N TRP A 64 -13.79 13.55 -4.39
CA TRP A 64 -14.74 12.92 -5.32
C TRP A 64 -15.43 13.97 -6.18
N ARG A 65 -15.69 13.66 -7.44
CA ARG A 65 -16.59 14.42 -8.31
C ARG A 65 -17.45 13.48 -9.15
N GLU A 66 -18.60 13.96 -9.58
CA GLU A 66 -19.40 13.29 -10.61
C GLU A 66 -18.64 13.25 -11.94
N LYS A 67 -18.89 12.20 -12.74
CA LYS A 67 -18.19 11.98 -14.00
C LYS A 67 -18.42 13.11 -15.02
N ASP A 68 -19.57 13.75 -14.98
CA ASP A 68 -20.11 14.63 -16.02
C ASP A 68 -19.69 16.11 -15.93
N GLY A 69 -19.05 16.57 -14.86
CA GLY A 69 -18.74 18.00 -14.77
C GLY A 69 -18.59 18.60 -13.37
N GLY A 70 -18.94 17.86 -12.32
CA GLY A 70 -19.03 18.41 -10.97
C GLY A 70 -17.72 18.94 -10.36
N THR A 71 -17.88 19.86 -9.40
CA THR A 71 -16.82 20.31 -8.48
C THR A 71 -16.42 19.16 -7.55
N TYR A 72 -15.13 19.14 -7.17
CA TYR A 72 -14.68 18.19 -6.16
C TYR A 72 -15.33 18.46 -4.81
N SER A 73 -15.85 17.39 -4.22
CA SER A 73 -16.31 17.33 -2.84
C SER A 73 -15.27 16.57 -2.01
N GLU A 74 -14.86 17.19 -0.91
CA GLU A 74 -13.96 16.56 0.05
C GLU A 74 -14.72 15.55 0.92
N SER A 75 -14.10 14.42 1.21
CA SER A 75 -14.60 13.39 2.10
C SER A 75 -13.49 12.90 3.02
N ARG A 76 -13.84 12.53 4.25
CA ARG A 76 -12.96 11.85 5.19
C ARG A 76 -13.52 10.48 5.51
N MET A 77 -12.64 9.51 5.73
CA MET A 77 -13.01 8.13 6.03
C MET A 77 -12.18 7.59 7.18
N SER A 78 -12.82 7.08 8.24
CA SER A 78 -12.16 6.35 9.31
C SER A 78 -11.83 4.91 8.90
N PHE A 79 -11.04 4.21 9.72
CA PHE A 79 -10.77 2.79 9.54
C PHE A 79 -12.07 1.95 9.53
N GLU A 80 -12.98 2.20 10.47
CA GLU A 80 -14.25 1.47 10.59
C GLU A 80 -15.14 1.69 9.35
N GLN A 81 -15.17 2.92 8.84
CA GLN A 81 -15.88 3.23 7.60
C GLN A 81 -15.25 2.52 6.41
N LEU A 82 -13.93 2.41 6.35
CA LEU A 82 -13.23 1.66 5.30
C LEU A 82 -13.55 0.15 5.37
N VAL A 83 -13.60 -0.43 6.58
CA VAL A 83 -14.05 -1.81 6.78
C VAL A 83 -15.48 -1.99 6.28
N GLU A 84 -16.38 -1.04 6.53
CA GLU A 84 -17.74 -1.08 6.02
C GLU A 84 -17.80 -0.93 4.48
N VAL A 85 -16.92 -0.13 3.89
CA VAL A 85 -16.74 -0.07 2.43
C VAL A 85 -16.32 -1.44 1.89
N ALA A 86 -15.34 -2.10 2.50
CA ALA A 86 -14.91 -3.42 2.08
C ALA A 86 -16.02 -4.47 2.22
N LYS A 87 -16.92 -4.33 3.19
CA LYS A 87 -18.10 -5.22 3.32
C LYS A 87 -19.15 -5.01 2.24
N ASN A 88 -19.21 -3.87 1.56
CA ASN A 88 -20.39 -3.52 0.77
C ASN A 88 -20.13 -3.04 -0.66
N TRP A 89 -18.97 -2.42 -0.92
CA TRP A 89 -18.74 -1.67 -2.16
C TRP A 89 -18.99 -2.52 -3.41
N ASN A 90 -18.45 -3.75 -3.44
CA ASN A 90 -18.63 -4.66 -4.57
C ASN A 90 -19.72 -5.73 -4.41
N LYS A 91 -20.59 -5.67 -3.38
CA LYS A 91 -21.63 -6.71 -3.14
C LYS A 91 -22.55 -6.96 -4.34
N LYS A 92 -22.76 -5.94 -5.18
CA LYS A 92 -23.61 -6.00 -6.37
C LYS A 92 -22.81 -6.26 -7.66
N GLY A 93 -21.54 -6.64 -7.56
CA GLY A 93 -20.68 -6.90 -8.72
C GLY A 93 -20.42 -5.64 -9.56
N ARG A 94 -20.05 -4.52 -8.92
CA ARG A 94 -19.67 -3.29 -9.62
C ARG A 94 -18.46 -3.52 -10.54
N VAL A 95 -17.56 -4.41 -10.13
CA VAL A 95 -16.38 -4.84 -10.89
C VAL A 95 -16.18 -6.35 -10.75
N ASP A 96 -15.55 -6.97 -11.74
CA ASP A 96 -14.98 -8.33 -11.59
C ASP A 96 -13.61 -8.22 -10.88
N PRO A 97 -13.44 -8.77 -9.66
CA PRO A 97 -12.18 -8.71 -8.94
C PRO A 97 -10.97 -9.28 -9.69
N LYS A 98 -11.19 -10.19 -10.65
CA LYS A 98 -10.12 -10.82 -11.44
C LYS A 98 -9.53 -9.87 -12.48
N THR A 99 -10.34 -8.97 -13.02
CA THR A 99 -9.95 -8.09 -14.14
C THR A 99 -9.99 -6.60 -13.78
N ALA A 100 -10.51 -6.24 -12.61
CA ALA A 100 -10.57 -4.86 -12.15
C ALA A 100 -9.17 -4.25 -12.03
N LEU A 101 -9.06 -2.96 -12.38
CA LEU A 101 -7.81 -2.20 -12.32
C LEU A 101 -7.22 -2.20 -10.89
N LYS A 102 -5.96 -2.60 -10.74
CA LYS A 102 -5.20 -2.57 -9.49
C LYS A 102 -3.69 -2.42 -9.75
N GLU A 103 -3.27 -1.27 -10.24
CA GLU A 103 -1.86 -1.01 -10.52
C GLU A 103 -1.18 -0.38 -9.31
N VAL A 104 -0.15 -1.05 -8.80
CA VAL A 104 0.64 -0.60 -7.64
C VAL A 104 2.01 -0.11 -8.12
N VAL A 105 2.32 1.14 -7.81
CA VAL A 105 3.62 1.77 -8.05
C VAL A 105 4.19 2.19 -6.70
N ILE A 106 5.28 1.54 -6.28
CA ILE A 106 6.01 1.90 -5.07
C ILE A 106 7.03 2.97 -5.45
N TYR A 107 6.95 4.14 -4.83
CA TYR A 107 7.88 5.24 -5.11
C TYR A 107 9.16 5.13 -4.30
N GLU A 108 9.02 4.83 -3.01
CA GLU A 108 10.15 4.74 -2.09
C GLU A 108 9.79 3.83 -0.92
N ILE A 109 10.79 3.08 -0.48
CA ILE A 109 10.80 2.34 0.78
C ILE A 109 12.09 2.72 1.49
N VAL A 110 11.98 3.13 2.74
CA VAL A 110 13.08 3.20 3.70
C VAL A 110 12.79 2.23 4.84
N ASP A 111 13.60 2.22 5.90
CA ASP A 111 13.51 1.24 7.00
C ASP A 111 12.09 1.09 7.59
N GLN A 112 11.44 2.21 7.95
CA GLN A 112 10.17 2.20 8.67
C GLN A 112 9.00 2.81 7.88
N THR A 113 9.22 3.38 6.70
CA THR A 113 8.18 4.08 5.93
C THR A 113 8.25 3.75 4.44
N ALA A 114 7.10 3.83 3.78
CA ALA A 114 6.99 3.67 2.33
C ALA A 114 5.92 4.60 1.75
N THR A 115 6.13 5.01 0.50
CA THR A 115 5.16 5.82 -0.27
C THR A 115 4.77 5.07 -1.54
N VAL A 116 3.46 4.93 -1.76
CA VAL A 116 2.88 4.12 -2.83
C VAL A 116 1.79 4.88 -3.56
N LYS A 117 1.70 4.71 -4.88
CA LYS A 117 0.52 5.04 -5.67
C LYS A 117 -0.22 3.77 -6.06
N LEU A 118 -1.51 3.73 -5.77
CA LEU A 118 -2.43 2.74 -6.30
C LEU A 118 -3.34 3.41 -7.33
N ARG A 119 -3.47 2.79 -8.52
CA ARG A 119 -4.57 3.07 -9.45
C ARG A 119 -5.59 1.95 -9.34
N ALA A 120 -6.81 2.32 -8.99
CA ALA A 120 -7.94 1.43 -8.82
C ALA A 120 -9.13 1.90 -9.66
N HIS A 121 -10.19 1.10 -9.70
CA HIS A 121 -11.40 1.40 -10.45
C HIS A 121 -12.04 2.73 -10.03
N TRP A 122 -11.96 3.08 -8.74
CA TRP A 122 -12.49 4.34 -8.21
C TRP A 122 -11.60 5.56 -8.46
N GLY A 123 -10.34 5.39 -8.87
CA GLY A 123 -9.41 6.50 -9.08
C GLY A 123 -7.99 6.20 -8.62
N ILE A 124 -7.34 7.22 -8.04
CA ILE A 124 -5.95 7.16 -7.60
C ILE A 124 -5.89 7.36 -6.09
N ASP A 125 -5.14 6.51 -5.42
CA ASP A 125 -4.82 6.61 -4.00
C ASP A 125 -3.30 6.81 -3.86
N TYR A 126 -2.88 7.91 -3.23
CA TYR A 126 -1.52 8.07 -2.72
C TYR A 126 -1.50 7.62 -1.26
N MET A 127 -0.65 6.65 -0.97
CA MET A 127 -0.61 5.96 0.31
C MET A 127 0.73 6.13 0.99
N HIS A 128 0.69 6.33 2.29
CA HIS A 128 1.86 6.25 3.15
C HIS A 128 1.70 5.05 4.08
N LEU A 129 2.70 4.18 4.10
CA LEU A 129 2.76 3.02 4.97
C LEU A 129 3.85 3.23 6.03
N ALA A 130 3.62 2.63 7.20
CA ALA A 130 4.62 2.52 8.25
C ALA A 130 4.79 1.05 8.65
N LYS A 131 6.01 0.66 8.99
CA LYS A 131 6.33 -0.65 9.55
C LYS A 131 6.12 -0.58 11.06
N LYS A 132 5.14 -1.31 11.59
CA LYS A 132 4.86 -1.44 13.02
C LYS A 132 5.04 -2.90 13.43
N GLU A 133 5.93 -3.17 14.38
CA GLU A 133 6.20 -4.54 14.87
C GLU A 133 6.55 -5.53 13.75
N GLY A 134 7.36 -5.07 12.77
CA GLY A 134 7.75 -5.87 11.61
C GLY A 134 6.69 -6.00 10.51
N LYS A 135 5.52 -5.38 10.67
CA LYS A 135 4.41 -5.44 9.72
C LYS A 135 4.15 -4.09 9.05
N TRP A 136 4.05 -4.09 7.73
CA TRP A 136 3.68 -2.90 6.96
C TRP A 136 2.18 -2.63 7.02
N LEU A 137 1.80 -1.42 7.42
CA LEU A 137 0.42 -0.97 7.53
C LEU A 137 0.22 0.36 6.83
N ILE A 138 -0.86 0.49 6.08
CA ILE A 138 -1.30 1.76 5.48
C ILE A 138 -1.79 2.68 6.59
N MET A 139 -1.13 3.83 6.73
CA MET A 139 -1.41 4.85 7.73
C MET A 139 -2.23 6.01 7.15
N ASN A 140 -1.88 6.43 5.94
CA ASN A 140 -2.51 7.58 5.29
C ASN A 140 -2.94 7.21 3.88
N VAL A 141 -4.11 7.72 3.46
CA VAL A 141 -4.59 7.62 2.08
C VAL A 141 -5.12 8.98 1.64
N LEU A 142 -4.49 9.57 0.64
CA LEU A 142 -5.03 10.71 -0.10
C LEU A 142 -5.56 10.19 -1.43
N TRP A 143 -6.88 10.20 -1.61
CA TRP A 143 -7.49 9.66 -2.82
C TRP A 143 -8.23 10.70 -3.66
N GLN A 144 -8.33 10.44 -4.96
CA GLN A 144 -9.10 11.25 -5.88
C GLN A 144 -9.79 10.36 -6.90
N SER A 145 -11.06 10.66 -7.16
CA SER A 145 -11.75 10.16 -8.36
C SER A 145 -11.02 10.57 -9.65
N PRO A 146 -11.24 9.89 -10.79
CA PRO A 146 -10.66 10.30 -12.06
C PRO A 146 -10.93 11.80 -12.33
N PRO A 147 -9.94 12.54 -12.83
CA PRO A 147 -10.14 13.93 -13.20
C PRO A 147 -11.25 14.07 -14.25
N PRO A 148 -11.80 15.29 -14.45
CA PRO A 148 -12.53 15.59 -15.67
C PRO A 148 -11.75 15.04 -16.87
N GLN A 149 -12.45 14.48 -17.85
CA GLN A 149 -11.81 14.18 -19.12
C GLN A 149 -11.33 15.51 -19.72
N ASP A 150 -10.05 15.80 -19.58
CA ASP A 150 -9.38 16.74 -20.46
C ASP A 150 -8.87 15.96 -21.68
N VAL A 151 -9.58 16.22 -22.79
CA VAL A 151 -9.20 16.11 -24.20
C VAL A 151 -7.72 15.73 -24.41
N LYS A 152 -7.49 14.50 -24.87
CA LYS A 152 -6.57 14.27 -25.98
C LYS A 152 -7.37 13.77 -27.17
#